data_AF-A0AA40I2N7-F1
#
_entry.id   AF-A0AA40I2N7-F1
#
_cell.length_a   1.000
_cell.length_b   1.000
_cell.length_c   1.000
_cell.angle_alpha   90.00
_cell.angle_beta   90.00
_cell.angle_gamma   90.00
#
_symmetry.space_group_name_H-M   'P 1'
#
loop_
_entity.id
_entity.type
_entity.pdbx_description
1 polymer ?
#
loop_
_entity_poly.entity_id
_entity_poly.type
_entity_poly.pdbx_seq_one_letter_code
_entity_poly.pdbx_strand_id
1 'polypeptide(L)'
;MHRAPRLTLPCRSEYLQSTWEKAYQDHRKKVQDAQPLVDTHAPLFLSHFHLNLKKLKLEEERLSVIDRDNRLLLEKVACIMRTRGQTDSRDDYTHRR
;
A
#
# COMPACT_ATOMS: atom_id res chain seq x y z
N MET A 1 -24.31 -18.11 71.91
CA MET A 1 -23.73 -17.99 70.56
C MET A 1 -24.65 -18.69 69.57
N HIS A 2 -25.61 -17.98 68.98
CA HIS A 2 -26.54 -18.56 68.02
C HIS A 2 -25.84 -18.80 66.69
N ARG A 3 -25.68 -20.07 66.32
CA ARG A 3 -25.12 -20.50 65.04
C ARG A 3 -26.06 -20.01 63.93
N ALA A 4 -25.52 -19.24 62.98
CA ALA A 4 -26.29 -18.79 61.82
C ALA A 4 -26.94 -20.00 61.12
N PRO A 5 -28.21 -19.91 60.69
CA PRO A 5 -28.86 -20.98 59.96
C PRO A 5 -28.04 -21.29 58.72
N ARG A 6 -27.59 -22.54 58.58
CA ARG A 6 -27.01 -22.99 57.32
C ARG A 6 -28.12 -22.86 56.28
N LEU A 7 -27.90 -22.02 55.26
CA LEU A 7 -28.73 -22.01 54.07
C LEU A 7 -28.57 -23.38 53.42
N THR A 8 -29.43 -24.33 53.80
CA THR A 8 -29.66 -25.54 53.04
C THR A 8 -30.27 -25.08 51.72
N LEU A 9 -29.41 -24.94 50.72
CA LEU A 9 -29.87 -24.86 49.33
C LEU A 9 -30.84 -26.03 49.16
N PRO A 10 -32.08 -25.80 48.69
CA PRO A 10 -33.00 -26.88 48.43
C PRO A 10 -32.28 -27.84 47.49
N CYS A 11 -32.27 -29.12 47.85
CA CYS A 11 -31.61 -30.17 47.09
C CYS A 11 -32.19 -30.15 45.67
N ARG A 12 -31.56 -29.37 44.79
CA ARG A 12 -31.92 -29.26 43.39
C ARG A 12 -31.55 -30.63 42.85
N SER A 13 -32.51 -31.35 42.28
CA SER A 13 -32.24 -32.60 41.58
C SER A 13 -30.97 -32.44 40.74
N GLU A 14 -30.01 -33.36 40.84
CA GLU A 14 -28.73 -33.29 40.11
C GLU A 14 -28.96 -33.08 38.60
N TYR A 15 -30.10 -33.55 38.08
CA TYR A 15 -30.58 -33.29 36.73
C TYR A 15 -30.85 -31.81 36.44
N LEU A 16 -31.51 -31.09 37.35
CA LEU A 16 -31.76 -29.64 37.22
C LEU A 16 -30.47 -28.82 37.35
N GLN A 17 -29.48 -29.33 38.08
CA GLN A 17 -28.17 -28.68 38.18
C GLN A 17 -27.35 -28.90 36.91
N SER A 18 -27.31 -30.12 36.38
CA SER A 18 -26.58 -30.44 35.14
C SER A 18 -27.18 -29.77 33.90
N THR A 19 -28.50 -29.65 33.82
CA THR A 19 -29.19 -28.91 32.73
C THR A 19 -28.88 -27.42 32.76
N TRP A 20 -28.85 -26.81 33.95
CA TRP A 20 -28.45 -25.42 34.12
C TRP A 20 -26.98 -25.21 33.76
N GLU A 21 -26.09 -26.10 34.21
CA GLU A 21 -24.65 -26.04 33.91
C GLU A 21 -24.42 -26.12 32.40
N LYS A 22 -25.11 -27.05 31.72
CA LYS A 22 -25.04 -27.19 30.26
C LYS A 22 -25.53 -25.93 29.54
N ALA A 23 -26.68 -25.39 29.94
CA ALA A 23 -27.22 -24.16 29.35
C ALA A 23 -26.28 -22.96 29.56
N TYR A 24 -25.62 -22.89 30.71
CA TYR A 24 -24.62 -21.86 31.00
C TYR A 24 -23.38 -21.99 30.10
N GLN A 25 -22.84 -23.20 29.94
CA GLN A 25 -21.71 -23.46 29.04
C GLN A 25 -22.07 -23.15 27.58
N ASP A 26 -23.26 -23.56 27.13
CA ASP A 26 -23.76 -23.27 25.77
C ASP A 26 -23.90 -21.76 25.55
N HIS A 27 -24.39 -21.01 26.54
CA HIS A 27 -24.45 -19.56 26.48
C HIS A 27 -23.05 -18.93 26.38
N ARG A 28 -22.11 -19.36 27.23
CA ARG A 28 -20.74 -18.84 27.22
C ARG A 28 -20.06 -19.08 25.88
N LYS A 29 -20.28 -20.25 25.28
CA LYS A 29 -19.80 -20.57 23.93
C LYS A 29 -20.40 -19.63 22.87
N LYS A 30 -21.72 -19.39 22.90
CA LYS A 30 -22.38 -18.44 21.98
C LYS A 30 -21.85 -17.01 22.14
N VAL A 31 -21.57 -16.58 23.36
CA VAL A 31 -20.99 -15.25 23.63
C VAL A 31 -19.56 -15.17 23.10
N GLN A 32 -18.76 -16.23 23.27
CA GLN A 32 -17.39 -16.28 22.79
C GLN A 32 -17.31 -16.32 21.25
N ASP A 33 -18.21 -17.07 20.62
CA ASP A 33 -18.26 -17.25 19.16
C ASP A 33 -18.97 -16.10 18.44
N ALA A 34 -19.55 -15.14 19.18
CA ALA A 34 -20.27 -14.01 18.61
C ALA A 34 -19.33 -13.14 17.76
N GLN A 35 -19.63 -13.06 16.46
CA GLN A 35 -18.92 -12.19 15.51
C GLN A 35 -19.57 -10.79 15.47
N PRO A 36 -18.78 -9.72 15.24
CA PRO A 36 -19.33 -8.38 15.05
C PRO A 36 -20.20 -8.31 13.79
N LEU A 37 -21.29 -7.53 13.86
CA LEU A 37 -22.22 -7.35 12.73
C LEU A 37 -21.58 -6.59 11.56
N VAL A 38 -20.60 -5.74 11.87
CA VAL A 38 -19.89 -4.91 10.91
C VAL A 38 -18.45 -5.37 10.86
N ASP A 39 -17.91 -5.46 9.65
CA ASP A 39 -16.49 -5.68 9.45
C ASP A 39 -15.69 -4.51 10.05
N THR A 40 -14.91 -4.80 11.09
CA THR A 40 -13.99 -3.84 11.72
C THR A 40 -12.53 -4.14 11.35
N HIS A 41 -12.28 -5.05 10.41
CA HIS A 41 -10.93 -5.34 9.97
C HIS A 41 -10.33 -4.14 9.24
N ALA A 42 -9.01 -4.02 9.32
CA ALA A 42 -8.30 -3.03 8.53
C ALA A 42 -8.59 -3.30 7.03
N PRO A 43 -8.88 -2.25 6.23
CA PRO A 43 -9.04 -2.41 4.80
C PRO A 43 -7.84 -3.17 4.22
N LEU A 44 -8.11 -4.04 3.24
CA LEU A 44 -7.05 -4.78 2.55
C LEU A 44 -6.03 -3.78 2.00
N PHE A 45 -4.75 -3.98 2.35
CA PHE A 45 -3.64 -3.21 1.83
C PHE A 45 -3.44 -3.55 0.34
N LEU A 46 -4.16 -2.86 -0.54
CA LEU A 46 -3.98 -3.04 -1.97
C LEU A 46 -2.79 -2.19 -2.44
N SER A 47 -1.78 -2.83 -3.01
CA SER A 47 -0.53 -2.22 -3.47
C SER A 47 -0.73 -1.03 -4.44
N HIS A 48 -1.83 -1.02 -5.20
CA HIS A 48 -2.18 0.05 -6.14
C HIS A 48 -2.64 1.35 -5.47
N PHE A 49 -3.00 1.36 -4.19
CA PHE A 49 -3.29 2.61 -3.46
C PHE A 49 -2.03 3.45 -3.20
N HIS A 50 -0.86 2.82 -3.11
CA HIS A 50 0.40 3.50 -2.83
C HIS A 50 1.25 3.73 -4.07
N LEU A 51 1.08 2.91 -5.12
CA LEU A 51 1.91 2.96 -6.32
C LEU A 51 1.07 3.25 -7.58
N ASN A 52 1.15 4.49 -8.05
CA ASN A 52 0.58 4.91 -9.33
C ASN A 52 1.49 4.50 -10.49
N LEU A 53 1.42 3.25 -10.91
CA LEU A 53 2.25 2.69 -11.99
C LEU A 53 2.18 3.49 -13.30
N LYS A 54 0.99 3.99 -13.66
CA LYS A 54 0.81 4.85 -14.84
C LYS A 54 1.62 6.15 -14.74
N LYS A 55 1.63 6.77 -13.56
CA LYS A 55 2.38 8.00 -13.31
C LYS A 55 3.89 7.74 -13.37
N LEU A 56 4.35 6.64 -12.79
CA LEU A 56 5.75 6.24 -12.81
C LEU A 56 6.25 6.04 -14.24
N LYS A 57 5.50 5.28 -15.05
CA LYS A 57 5.85 5.03 -16.45
C LYS A 57 5.94 6.30 -17.27
N LEU A 58 4.98 7.23 -17.10
CA LEU A 58 4.97 8.49 -17.83
C LEU A 58 6.18 9.37 -17.47
N GLU A 59 6.58 9.38 -16.19
CA GLU A 59 7.77 10.12 -15.76
C GLU A 59 9.06 9.50 -16.31
N GLU A 60 9.15 8.17 -16.35
CA GLU A 60 10.28 7.46 -16.96
C GLU A 60 10.42 7.77 -18.46
N GLU A 61 9.31 7.75 -19.21
CA GLU A 61 9.29 8.13 -20.62
C GLU A 61 9.74 9.59 -20.83
N ARG A 62 9.24 10.51 -19.99
CA ARG A 62 9.64 11.92 -20.02
C ARG A 62 11.13 12.10 -19.75
N LEU A 63 11.68 11.42 -18.74
CA LEU A 63 13.11 11.46 -18.42
C LEU A 63 13.96 10.89 -19.55
N SER A 64 13.52 9.80 -20.18
CA SER A 64 14.21 9.20 -21.32
C SER A 64 14.36 10.18 -22.51
N VAL A 65 13.31 10.96 -22.80
CA VAL A 65 13.37 12.01 -23.82
C VAL A 65 14.37 13.10 -23.45
N ILE A 66 14.32 13.57 -22.21
CA ILE A 66 15.24 14.60 -21.69
C ILE A 66 16.69 14.13 -21.80
N ASP A 67 16.99 12.90 -21.39
CA ASP A 67 18.35 12.35 -21.43
C ASP A 67 18.88 12.22 -22.86
N ARG A 68 18.04 11.79 -23.79
CA ARG A 68 18.40 11.72 -25.21
C ARG A 68 18.72 13.09 -25.78
N ASP A 69 17.89 14.08 -25.47
CA ASP A 69 18.07 15.45 -25.95
C ASP A 69 19.30 16.11 -25.31
N ASN A 70 19.56 15.87 -24.02
CA ASN A 70 20.76 16.32 -23.32
C ASN A 70 22.04 15.75 -23.94
N ARG A 71 22.05 14.46 -24.30
CA ARG A 71 23.19 13.84 -25.00
C ARG A 71 23.44 14.50 -26.35
N LEU A 72 22.39 14.71 -27.14
CA LEU A 72 22.50 15.37 -28.45
C LEU A 72 23.01 16.82 -28.31
N LEU A 73 22.52 17.55 -27.31
CA LEU A 73 22.99 18.90 -27.03
C LEU A 73 24.48 18.92 -26.66
N LEU A 74 24.90 18.02 -25.77
CA LEU A 74 26.30 17.89 -25.37
C LEU A 74 27.21 17.58 -26.56
N GLU A 75 26.82 16.66 -27.44
CA GLU A 75 27.57 16.34 -28.65
C GLU A 75 27.74 17.57 -29.56
N LYS A 76 26.66 18.34 -29.77
CA LYS A 76 26.69 19.56 -30.58
C LYS A 76 27.59 20.62 -29.97
N VAL A 77 27.47 20.87 -28.67
CA VAL A 77 28.33 21.83 -27.95
C VAL A 77 29.79 21.39 -28.01
N ALA A 78 30.08 20.12 -27.78
CA ALA A 78 31.44 19.58 -27.87
C ALA A 78 32.03 19.70 -29.29
N CYS A 79 31.21 19.53 -30.33
CA CYS A 79 31.63 19.79 -31.71
C CYS A 79 31.99 21.27 -31.90
N ILE A 80 31.11 22.19 -31.53
CA ILE A 80 31.35 23.64 -31.66
C ILE A 80 32.62 24.07 -30.91
N MET A 81 32.80 23.57 -29.67
CA MET A 81 33.97 23.87 -28.85
C MET A 81 35.27 23.36 -29.48
N ARG A 82 35.27 22.14 -30.05
CA ARG A 82 36.43 21.58 -30.76
C ARG A 82 36.78 22.37 -32.01
N THR A 83 35.76 22.74 -32.79
CA THR A 83 35.94 23.46 -34.06
C THR A 83 36.18 24.97 -33.85
N ARG A 84 36.08 25.47 -32.60
CA ARG A 84 36.24 26.90 -32.22
C ARG A 84 35.40 27.87 -33.08
N GLY A 85 34.27 27.41 -33.58
CA GLY A 85 33.42 28.19 -34.48
C GLY A 85 33.94 28.34 -35.92
N GLN A 86 34.97 27.59 -36.34
CA GLN A 86 35.29 27.48 -37.76
C GLN A 86 34.12 26.78 -38.49
N THR A 87 33.44 27.55 -39.32
CA THR A 87 32.52 26.99 -40.31
C THR A 87 33.35 26.65 -41.54
N ASP A 88 33.22 25.42 -42.06
CA ASP A 88 33.69 25.06 -43.40
C ASP A 88 32.77 25.77 -44.43
N SER A 89 32.78 27.10 -44.42
CA SER A 89 32.23 27.89 -45.50
C SER A 89 33.35 28.05 -46.50
N ARG A 90 33.55 27.02 -47.33
CA ARG A 90 34.33 27.15 -48.55
C ARG A 90 33.54 28.01 -49.52
N ASP A 91 33.56 29.32 -49.29
CA ASP A 91 32.99 30.33 -50.16
C ASP A 91 33.84 30.44 -51.44
N ASP A 92 33.66 29.48 -52.37
CA ASP A 92 34.21 29.50 -53.73
C ASP A 92 33.46 30.55 -54.58
N TYR A 93 33.47 31.83 -54.18
CA TYR A 93 33.03 32.93 -55.05
C TYR A 93 34.11 33.21 -56.08
N THR A 94 34.02 32.52 -57.23
CA THR A 94 34.78 32.89 -58.42
C THR A 94 34.25 34.22 -58.96
N HIS A 95 34.96 35.32 -58.69
CA HIS A 95 34.67 36.59 -59.32
C HIS A 95 35.04 36.51 -60.81
N ARG A 96 34.04 36.27 -61.66
CA ARG A 96 34.22 36.36 -63.12
C ARG A 96 34.41 37.83 -63.50
N ARG A 97 35.50 38.12 -64.21
CA ARG A 97 35.78 39.41 -64.86
C ARG A 97 35.20 39.43 -66.26
#